data_AF-A0AB33KXR7-F1
#
_entry.id   AF-A0AB33KXR7-F1
#
_cell.length_a   1.000
_cell.length_b   1.000
_cell.length_c   1.000
_cell.angle_alpha   90.00
_cell.angle_beta   90.00
_cell.angle_gamma   90.00
#
_symmetry.space_group_name_H-M   'P 1'
#
loop_
_entity.id
_entity.type
_entity.pdbx_description
1 polymer ?
#
loop_
_entity_poly.entity_id
_entity_poly.type
_entity_poly.pdbx_seq_one_letter_code
_entity_poly.pdbx_strand_id
1 'polypeptide(L)' 'MAHPKRKISKTRRDKRRTHYKASVPQIAVDPTTGEAHLYHRAHWHEGKLYYRGQVVLESAAAEA' A
#
# COMPACT_ATOMS: atom_id res chain seq x y z
N MET A 1 -19.10 -18.56 -29.79
CA MET A 1 -18.07 -17.71 -29.15
C MET A 1 -17.64 -16.64 -30.14
N ALA A 2 -17.61 -15.38 -29.75
CA ALA A 2 -17.07 -14.33 -30.62
C ALA A 2 -15.55 -14.46 -30.67
N HIS A 3 -15.02 -14.99 -31.77
CA HIS A 3 -13.58 -15.09 -31.98
C HIS A 3 -13.05 -13.83 -32.65
N PRO A 4 -11.87 -13.33 -32.24
CA PRO A 4 -11.25 -12.20 -32.91
C PRO A 4 -10.93 -12.58 -34.36
N LYS A 5 -11.57 -11.88 -35.32
CA LYS A 5 -11.33 -12.11 -36.76
C LYS A 5 -9.88 -11.86 -37.18
N ARG A 6 -9.15 -11.00 -36.45
CA ARG A 6 -7.76 -10.63 -36.74
C ARG A 6 -6.93 -10.50 -35.46
N LYS A 7 -5.62 -10.75 -35.59
CA LYS A 7 -4.62 -10.55 -34.53
C LYS A 7 -4.58 -9.07 -34.10
N ILE A 8 -4.51 -8.84 -32.79
CA ILE A 8 -4.23 -7.51 -32.22
C ILE A 8 -2.75 -7.18 -32.47
N SER A 9 -2.47 -6.05 -33.13
CA SER A 9 -1.10 -5.57 -33.32
C SER A 9 -0.45 -5.23 -31.98
N LYS A 10 0.89 -5.35 -31.91
CA LYS A 10 1.67 -5.00 -30.70
C LYS A 10 1.39 -3.56 -30.29
N THR A 11 1.43 -2.62 -31.23
CA THR A 11 1.09 -1.21 -31.01
C THR A 11 -0.29 -1.01 -30.41
N ARG A 12 -1.33 -1.71 -30.88
CA ARG A 12 -2.70 -1.59 -30.33
C ARG A 12 -2.80 -2.16 -28.92
N ARG A 13 -2.14 -3.30 -28.66
CA ARG A 13 -2.08 -3.91 -27.32
C ARG A 13 -1.37 -2.99 -26.34
N ASP A 14 -0.23 -2.43 -26.74
CA ASP A 14 0.63 -1.64 -25.87
C ASP A 14 -0.02 -0.26 -25.59
N LYS A 15 -0.67 0.36 -26.59
CA LYS A 15 -1.53 1.54 -26.41
C LYS A 15 -2.70 1.28 -25.45
N ARG A 16 -3.33 0.10 -25.49
CA ARG A 16 -4.39 -0.26 -24.52
C ARG A 16 -3.85 -0.40 -23.09
N ARG A 17 -2.59 -0.82 -22.93
CA ARG A 17 -1.94 -1.05 -21.62
C ARG A 17 -1.29 0.22 -21.04
N THR A 18 -1.44 1.38 -21.65
CA THR A 18 -0.89 2.65 -21.14
C THR A 18 -1.41 2.96 -19.74
N HIS A 19 -2.72 2.80 -19.51
CA HIS A 19 -3.37 3.07 -18.22
C HIS A 19 -3.29 1.92 -17.21
N TYR A 20 -2.77 0.76 -17.61
CA TYR A 20 -2.52 -0.34 -16.67
C TYR A 20 -1.20 -0.08 -15.92
N LYS A 21 -1.31 0.68 -14.83
CA LYS A 21 -0.20 1.17 -14.00
C LYS A 21 -0.51 0.93 -12.53
N ALA A 22 0.53 0.67 -11.75
CA ALA A 22 0.40 0.61 -10.29
C ALA A 22 0.26 2.03 -9.73
N SER A 23 -0.68 2.24 -8.82
CA SER A 23 -0.81 3.48 -8.06
C SER A 23 0.12 3.45 -6.84
N VAL A 24 0.79 4.56 -6.57
CA VAL A 24 1.60 4.71 -5.36
C VAL A 24 0.67 4.89 -4.16
N PRO A 25 0.85 4.14 -3.06
CA PRO A 25 0.07 4.34 -1.86
C PRO A 25 0.45 5.66 -1.15
N GLN A 26 -0.51 6.25 -0.44
CA GLN A 26 -0.24 7.45 0.36
C GLN A 26 0.47 7.06 1.67
N ILE A 27 1.73 7.47 1.79
CA ILE A 27 2.58 7.25 2.95
C ILE A 27 2.70 8.56 3.74
N ALA A 28 2.56 8.48 5.05
CA ALA A 28 2.77 9.57 5.99
C ALA A 28 3.83 9.18 7.01
N VAL A 29 4.46 10.19 7.64
CA VAL A 29 5.43 9.98 8.71
C VAL A 29 4.73 10.23 10.04
N ASP A 30 4.92 9.33 11.00
CA ASP A 30 4.40 9.52 12.34
C ASP A 30 5.29 10.53 13.10
N PRO A 31 4.75 11.61 13.68
CA PRO A 31 5.56 12.60 14.38
C PRO A 31 6.20 12.08 15.67
N THR A 32 5.68 11.00 16.25
CA THR A 32 6.11 10.49 17.57
C THR A 32 7.23 9.46 17.45
N THR A 33 7.10 8.53 16.49
CA THR A 33 8.09 7.47 16.24
C THR A 33 9.03 7.78 15.08
N GLY A 34 8.65 8.69 14.18
CA GLY A 34 9.41 8.99 12.96
C GLY A 34 9.25 7.94 11.86
N GLU A 35 8.43 6.90 12.07
CA GLU A 35 8.25 5.83 11.09
C GLU A 35 7.27 6.19 9.97
N ALA A 36 7.53 5.63 8.79
CA ALA A 36 6.66 5.74 7.64
C ALA A 36 5.51 4.73 7.73
N HIS A 37 4.27 5.22 7.75
CA HIS A 37 3.06 4.42 7.81
C HIS A 37 2.08 4.80 6.70
N LEU A 38 1.15 3.88 6.39
CA LEU A 38 0.06 4.18 5.47
C LEU A 38 -0.90 5.18 6.12
N TYR A 39 -1.32 6.19 5.36
CA TYR A 39 -2.20 7.22 5.90
C TYR A 39 -3.50 6.62 6.44
N HIS A 40 -3.93 7.12 7.60
CA HIS A 40 -5.08 6.62 8.37
C HIS A 40 -5.00 5.15 8.80
N ARG A 41 -3.80 4.57 8.89
CA ARG A 41 -3.60 3.22 9.45
C ARG A 41 -2.70 3.29 10.67
N ALA A 42 -2.95 2.39 11.62
CA ALA A 42 -2.04 2.16 12.73
C ALA A 42 -0.83 1.34 12.27
N HIS A 43 0.31 1.55 12.90
CA HIS A 43 1.55 0.82 12.64
C HIS A 43 2.18 0.31 13.93
N TRP A 44 2.90 -0.80 13.84
CA TRP A 44 3.61 -1.37 14.96
C TRP A 44 5.02 -0.83 15.01
N HIS A 45 5.42 -0.27 16.14
CA HIS A 45 6.77 0.18 16.43
C HIS A 45 7.15 -0.29 17.84
N GLU A 46 8.32 -0.92 17.99
CA GLU A 46 8.85 -1.35 19.29
C GLU A 46 7.85 -2.15 20.17
N GLY A 47 7.07 -3.04 19.55
CA GLY A 47 6.09 -3.88 20.26
C GLY A 47 4.80 -3.16 20.70
N LYS A 48 4.64 -1.89 20.31
CA LYS A 48 3.46 -1.06 20.56
C LYS A 48 2.78 -0.67 19.25
N LEU A 49 1.46 -0.63 19.24
CA LEU A 49 0.67 -0.20 18.09
C LEU A 49 0.41 1.31 18.21
N TYR A 50 0.95 2.09 17.28
CA TYR A 50 0.79 3.54 17.24
C TYR A 50 -0.28 3.96 16.24
N TYR A 51 -1.09 4.94 16.63
CA TYR A 51 -2.01 5.63 15.74
C TYR A 51 -2.16 7.08 16.18
N ARG A 52 -1.94 8.02 15.25
CA ARG A 52 -2.04 9.47 15.50
C ARG A 52 -1.21 9.90 16.72
N GLY A 53 -0.01 9.32 16.87
CA GLY A 53 0.92 9.60 17.96
C GLY A 53 0.54 9.04 19.34
N GLN A 54 -0.50 8.21 19.43
CA GLN A 54 -0.91 7.54 20.67
C GLN A 54 -0.66 6.04 20.56
N VAL A 55 -0.34 5.41 21.70
CA VAL A 55 -0.28 3.95 21.83
C VAL A 55 -1.69 3.42 21.97
N VAL A 56 -2.12 2.58 21.03
CA VAL A 56 -3.45 1.96 21.01
C VAL A 56 -3.42 0.59 21.68
N LEU A 57 -2.36 -0.19 21.47
CA LEU A 57 -2.18 -1.52 22.04
C LEU A 57 -0.71 -1.75 22.39
N GLU A 58 -0.47 -2.47 23.48
CA GLU A 58 0.83 -3.05 23.79
C GLU A 58 0.73 -4.56 23.51
N SER A 59 1.68 -5.09 22.73
CA SER A 59 1.69 -6.53 22.46
C SER A 59 2.18 -7.28 23.70
N ALA A 60 1.47 -8.34 24.08
CA ALA A 60 1.81 -9.20 25.23
C ALA A 60 3.18 -9.91 25.09
N ALA A 61 3.87 -9.76 23.95
CA ALA A 61 5.20 -10.33 23.71
C ALA A 61 6.35 -9.40 24.18
N ALA A 62 6.05 -8.19 24.67
CA ALA A 62 7.06 -7.27 25.19
C ALA A 62 7.35 -7.45 26.70
N GLU A 63 6.58 -8.29 27.40
CA GLU A 63 6.90 -8.79 28.75
C GLU A 63 7.41 -10.24 28.65
N ALA A 64 8.66 -10.43 28.21
CA ALA A 64 9.39 -11.70 28.32
C ALA A 64 10.90 -11.46 28.41
#